data_AF-A0A0M7C1U1-F1
#
_entry.id   AF-A0A0M7C1U1-F1
#
_cell.length_a   1.000
_cell.length_b   1.000
_cell.length_c   1.000
_cell.angle_alpha   90.00
_cell.angle_beta   90.00
_cell.angle_gamma   90.00
#
_symmetry.space_group_name_H-M   'P 1'
#
loop_
_entity.id
_entity.type
_entity.pdbx_description
1 polymer ?
#
loop_
_entity_poly.entity_id
_entity_poly.type
_entity_poly.pdbx_seq_one_letter_code
_entity_poly.pdbx_strand_id
1 'polypeptide(L)'
;MRGADTFTEGLFTMRRLEDFVPKSHPLRPISSMVNQALAKMDRLFAGMYEADIKGGRPGIAPEKLLRAMLLQVLYSICSERQLMERTQYNFLFR
;
A
#
# COMPACT_ATOMS: atom_id res chain seq x y z
N MET A 1 -10.55 -41.24 -29.15
CA MET A 1 -10.79 -41.18 -27.69
C MET A 1 -9.84 -40.14 -27.11
N ARG A 2 -10.31 -38.94 -26.76
CA ARG A 2 -9.50 -37.98 -25.99
C ARG A 2 -9.77 -38.24 -24.51
N GLY A 3 -8.71 -38.51 -23.74
CA GLY A 3 -8.79 -38.69 -22.30
C GLY A 3 -9.31 -37.42 -21.63
N ALA A 4 -10.06 -37.59 -20.55
CA ALA A 4 -10.57 -36.46 -19.77
C ALA A 4 -9.39 -35.69 -19.14
N ASP A 5 -9.32 -34.38 -19.39
CA ASP A 5 -8.45 -33.45 -18.64
C ASP A 5 -9.02 -33.30 -17.23
N THR A 6 -8.77 -34.28 -16.37
CA THR A 6 -9.04 -34.14 -14.94
C THR A 6 -7.95 -33.27 -14.32
N PHE A 7 -8.14 -31.96 -14.38
CA PHE A 7 -7.38 -31.01 -13.57
C PHE A 7 -8.02 -30.94 -12.19
N THR A 8 -7.45 -31.64 -11.21
CA THR A 8 -7.73 -31.37 -9.80
C THR A 8 -6.85 -30.21 -9.38
N GLU A 9 -7.34 -28.99 -9.55
CA GLU A 9 -6.65 -27.82 -9.00
C GLU A 9 -6.63 -27.89 -7.47
N GLY A 10 -5.54 -27.44 -6.85
CA GLY A 10 -5.46 -27.34 -5.40
C GLY A 10 -6.55 -26.40 -4.88
N LEU A 11 -7.41 -26.92 -3.98
CA LEU A 11 -8.58 -26.21 -3.44
C LEU A 11 -8.26 -24.86 -2.78
N PHE A 12 -7.00 -24.64 -2.39
CA PHE A 12 -6.55 -23.40 -1.76
C PHE A 12 -5.19 -23.00 -2.31
N THR A 13 -5.08 -21.72 -2.69
CA THR A 13 -3.80 -21.09 -3.01
C THR A 13 -3.51 -20.04 -1.94
N MET A 14 -2.45 -20.25 -1.16
CA MET A 14 -1.92 -19.25 -0.23
C MET A 14 -0.91 -18.37 -0.96
N ARG A 15 -1.26 -17.12 -1.22
CA ARG A 15 -0.33 -16.08 -1.69
C ARG A 15 -0.29 -14.93 -0.72
N ARG A 16 0.91 -14.40 -0.50
CA ARG A 16 1.11 -13.14 0.22
C ARG A 16 0.81 -12.00 -0.74
N LEU A 17 0.41 -10.87 -0.17
CA LEU A 17 0.18 -9.64 -0.91
C LEU A 17 1.41 -9.24 -1.76
N GLU A 18 2.59 -9.49 -1.21
CA GLU A 18 3.89 -9.23 -1.82
C GLU A 18 4.17 -10.07 -3.08
N ASP A 19 3.50 -11.22 -3.21
CA ASP A 19 3.67 -12.14 -4.34
C ASP A 19 2.94 -11.65 -5.60
N PHE A 20 2.01 -10.70 -5.45
CA PHE A 20 1.29 -10.07 -6.56
C PHE A 20 2.09 -8.93 -7.20
N VAL A 21 3.11 -8.40 -6.51
CA VAL A 21 3.95 -7.30 -7.01
C VAL A 21 5.30 -7.86 -7.48
N PRO A 22 5.64 -7.75 -8.78
CA PRO A 22 6.92 -8.22 -9.30
C PRO A 22 8.11 -7.70 -8.50
N LYS A 23 9.15 -8.54 -8.34
CA LYS A 23 10.39 -8.12 -7.65
C LYS A 23 11.10 -6.96 -8.35
N SER A 24 10.93 -6.85 -9.67
CA SER A 24 11.45 -5.76 -10.50
C SER A 24 10.58 -4.50 -10.52
N HIS A 25 9.52 -4.43 -9.69
CA HIS A 25 8.59 -3.31 -9.73
C HIS A 25 9.27 -2.00 -9.28
N PRO A 26 9.14 -0.90 -10.03
CA PRO A 26 9.86 0.35 -9.77
C PRO A 26 9.49 1.00 -8.43
N LEU A 27 8.31 0.71 -7.87
CA LEU A 27 7.94 1.23 -6.54
C LEU A 27 8.67 0.54 -5.38
N ARG A 28 9.23 -0.66 -5.55
CA ARG A 28 9.93 -1.35 -4.44
C ARG A 28 11.13 -0.54 -3.91
N PRO A 29 12.08 -0.06 -4.74
CA PRO A 29 13.17 0.77 -4.26
C PRO A 29 12.67 2.11 -3.68
N ILE A 30 11.68 2.74 -4.33
CA ILE A 30 11.08 4.01 -3.86
C ILE A 30 10.44 3.82 -2.49
N SER A 31 9.68 2.74 -2.28
CA SER A 31 9.05 2.40 -1.01
C SER A 31 10.09 2.22 0.10
N SER A 32 11.21 1.56 -0.19
CA SER A 32 12.32 1.44 0.78
C SER A 32 12.88 2.81 1.18
N MET A 33 13.15 3.69 0.21
CA MET A 33 13.64 5.04 0.48
C MET A 33 12.65 5.88 1.29
N VAL A 34 11.37 5.83 0.93
CA VAL A 34 10.29 6.56 1.62
C VAL A 34 10.12 6.03 3.04
N ASN A 35 10.16 4.72 3.25
CA ASN A 35 10.05 4.15 4.59
C ASN A 35 11.23 4.56 5.48
N GLN A 36 12.44 4.61 4.95
CA GLN A 36 13.61 5.12 5.69
C GLN A 36 13.45 6.61 6.04
N ALA A 37 12.93 7.42 5.11
CA ALA A 37 12.68 8.84 5.35
C ALA A 37 11.59 9.05 6.42
N LEU A 38 10.48 8.32 6.33
CA LEU A 38 9.39 8.38 7.31
C LEU A 38 9.85 7.93 8.69
N ALA A 39 10.68 6.89 8.77
CA ALA A 39 11.24 6.43 10.05
C ALA A 39 12.12 7.50 10.73
N LYS A 40 12.81 8.34 9.97
CA LYS A 40 13.57 9.47 10.54
C LYS A 40 12.67 10.58 11.08
N MET A 41 11.45 10.69 10.55
CA MET A 41 10.45 11.69 10.95
C MET A 41 9.53 11.21 12.08
N ASP A 42 9.72 9.99 12.56
CA ASP A 42 8.89 9.35 13.59
C ASP A 42 8.72 10.21 14.86
N ARG A 43 9.79 10.90 15.28
CA ARG A 43 9.74 11.84 16.42
C ARG A 43 8.79 13.03 16.21
N LEU A 44 8.66 13.51 14.97
CA LEU A 44 7.75 14.61 14.64
C LEU A 44 6.30 14.10 14.62
N PHE A 45 6.08 12.91 14.06
CA PHE A 45 4.76 12.30 14.04
C PHE A 45 4.26 11.96 15.44
N ALA A 46 5.14 11.48 16.33
CA ALA A 46 4.81 11.21 17.73
C ALA A 46 4.18 12.43 18.43
N GLY A 47 4.72 13.63 18.21
CA GLY A 47 4.14 14.87 18.74
C GLY A 47 2.77 15.23 18.15
N MET A 48 2.51 14.89 16.89
CA MET A 48 1.20 15.09 16.26
C MET A 48 0.16 14.11 16.80
N TYR A 49 0.56 12.87 17.12
CA TYR A 49 -0.31 11.87 17.72
C TYR A 49 -0.68 12.17 19.18
N GLU A 50 0.10 12.98 19.91
CA GLU A 50 -0.24 13.34 21.30
C GLU A 50 -1.59 14.06 21.43
N ALA A 51 -2.00 14.81 20.40
CA ALA A 51 -3.32 15.45 20.37
C ALA A 51 -4.47 14.44 20.25
N ASP A 52 -4.20 13.31 19.59
CA ASP A 52 -5.16 12.23 19.37
C ASP A 52 -5.34 11.37 20.63
N ILE A 53 -4.22 11.12 21.33
CA ILE A 53 -4.17 10.36 22.59
C ILE A 53 -4.93 11.08 23.73
N LYS A 54 -5.09 12.41 23.65
CA LYS A 54 -5.81 13.24 24.64
C LYS A 54 -7.36 13.17 24.53
N GLY A 55 -7.90 12.24 23.75
CA GLY A 55 -9.35 12.00 23.63
C GLY A 55 -9.98 12.55 22.34
N GLY A 56 -9.16 12.81 21.32
CA GLY A 56 -9.62 13.22 19.99
C GLY A 56 -10.14 12.04 19.16
N ARG A 57 -10.77 12.35 18.02
CA ARG A 57 -11.12 11.33 17.02
C ARG A 57 -9.83 10.86 16.34
N PRO A 58 -9.52 9.54 16.32
CA PRO A 58 -8.32 9.01 15.69
C PRO A 58 -8.20 9.50 14.25
N GLY A 59 -7.20 10.33 14.00
CA GLY A 59 -6.85 10.85 12.70
C GLY A 59 -6.23 9.77 11.82
N ILE A 60 -6.16 10.03 10.51
CA ILE A 60 -5.36 9.19 9.62
C ILE A 60 -3.89 9.49 9.90
N ALA A 61 -3.12 8.43 10.15
CA ALA A 61 -1.67 8.49 10.30
C ALA A 61 -1.00 9.33 9.20
N PRO A 62 -0.23 10.40 9.52
CA PRO A 62 0.42 11.25 8.53
C PRO A 62 1.33 10.46 7.59
N GLU A 63 1.95 9.37 8.04
CA GLU A 63 2.77 8.49 7.21
C GLU A 63 1.94 7.83 6.09
N LYS A 64 0.68 7.47 6.38
CA LYS A 64 -0.23 6.89 5.38
C LYS A 64 -0.67 7.94 4.38
N LEU A 65 -0.95 9.16 4.83
CA LEU A 65 -1.30 10.28 3.95
C LEU A 65 -0.15 10.65 3.02
N LEU A 66 1.09 10.73 3.54
CA LEU A 66 2.28 11.03 2.73
C LEU A 66 2.54 9.96 1.67
N ARG A 67 2.39 8.67 2.03
CA ARG A 67 2.48 7.58 1.04
C ARG A 67 1.42 7.68 -0.04
N ALA A 68 0.18 8.00 0.34
CA ALA A 68 -0.93 8.19 -0.59
C ALA A 68 -0.65 9.35 -1.57
N MET A 69 -0.19 10.49 -1.08
CA MET A 69 0.18 11.64 -1.92
C MET A 69 1.34 11.33 -2.87
N LEU A 70 2.35 10.58 -2.42
CA LEU A 70 3.44 10.12 -3.28
C LEU A 70 2.92 9.25 -4.44
N LEU A 71 1.99 8.34 -4.16
CA LEU A 71 1.36 7.53 -5.20
C LEU A 71 0.57 8.39 -6.20
N GLN A 72 -0.10 9.45 -5.74
CA GLN A 72 -0.78 10.37 -6.65
C GLN A 72 0.18 11.05 -7.61
N VAL A 73 1.32 11.52 -7.11
CA VAL A 73 2.34 12.17 -7.94
C VAL A 73 2.98 11.17 -8.91
N LEU A 74 3.35 9.98 -8.43
CA LEU A 74 4.04 8.96 -9.26
C LEU A 74 3.16 8.41 -10.39
N TYR A 75 1.85 8.33 -10.18
CA TYR A 75 0.88 7.80 -11.15
C TYR A 75 -0.01 8.88 -11.76
N SER A 76 0.34 10.16 -11.57
CA SER A 76 -0.41 11.31 -12.07
C SER A 76 -1.93 11.22 -11.79
N ILE A 77 -2.29 10.80 -10.57
CA ILE A 77 -3.68 10.66 -10.13
C ILE A 77 -4.19 12.03 -9.67
N CYS A 78 -5.11 12.61 -10.44
CA CYS A 78 -5.56 13.98 -10.24
C CYS A 78 -6.53 14.19 -9.06
N SER A 79 -6.97 13.12 -8.39
CA SER A 79 -7.97 13.20 -7.31
C SER A 79 -7.70 12.19 -6.20
N GLU A 80 -7.86 12.62 -4.95
CA GLU A 80 -7.82 11.73 -3.79
C GLU A 80 -8.93 10.67 -3.84
N ARG A 81 -10.11 11.02 -4.35
CA ARG A 81 -11.22 10.05 -4.52
C ARG A 81 -10.83 8.95 -5.50
N GLN A 82 -10.23 9.35 -6.62
CA GLN A 82 -9.72 8.42 -7.62
C GLN A 82 -8.59 7.55 -7.06
N LEU A 83 -7.72 8.11 -6.20
CA LEU A 83 -6.71 7.32 -5.49
C LEU A 83 -7.37 6.26 -4.61
N MET A 84 -8.34 6.64 -3.78
CA MET A 84 -9.04 5.73 -2.87
C MET A 84 -9.68 4.57 -3.62
N GLU A 85 -10.36 4.88 -4.73
CA GLU A 85 -10.91 3.88 -5.65
C GLU A 85 -9.80 2.96 -6.18
N ARG A 86 -8.73 3.52 -6.77
CA ARG A 86 -7.64 2.72 -7.35
C ARG A 86 -6.91 1.85 -6.32
N THR A 87 -6.78 2.27 -5.07
CA THR A 87 -6.21 1.41 -4.01
C THR A 87 -7.06 0.19 -3.69
N GLN A 88 -8.36 0.18 -4.03
CA GLN A 88 -9.20 -0.99 -3.80
C GLN A 88 -8.97 -2.09 -4.84
N TYR A 89 -8.72 -1.73 -6.11
CA TYR A 89 -8.59 -2.70 -7.20
C TYR A 89 -7.18 -2.87 -7.76
N ASN A 90 -6.29 -1.90 -7.56
CA ASN A 90 -4.96 -1.94 -8.15
C ASN A 90 -3.92 -2.48 -7.15
N PHE A 91 -3.54 -3.74 -7.33
CA PHE A 91 -2.52 -4.41 -6.52
C PHE A 91 -1.11 -3.80 -6.66
N LEU A 92 -0.86 -2.98 -7.68
CA LEU A 92 0.44 -2.34 -7.91
C LEU A 92 0.82 -1.32 -6.82
N PHE A 93 -0.14 -0.84 -6.03
CA PHE A 93 0.08 0.16 -5.00
C PHE A 93 0.38 -0.41 -3.61
N ARG A 94 0.51 -1.73 -3.48
CA ARG A 94 0.57 -2.43 -2.19
C ARG A 94 1.93 -3.00 -1.83
#